data_AF-A0A413G1V3-F1
#
_entry.id   AF-A0A413G1V3-F1
#
_cell.length_a   1.000
_cell.length_b   1.000
_cell.length_c   1.000
_cell.angle_alpha   90.00
_cell.angle_beta   90.00
_cell.angle_gamma   90.00
#
_symmetry.space_group_name_H-M   'P 1'
#
loop_
_entity.id
_entity.type
_entity.pdbx_description
1 polymer ?
#
loop_
_entity_poly.entity_id
_entity_poly.type
_entity_poly.pdbx_seq_one_letter_code
_entity_poly.pdbx_strand_id
1 'polypeptide(L)' 'MPTNKTPFTFNIEDEYLEKMRYIAKRETRSLSNLLEHLCKLYIEKYEQEHTKIELDNTKDSSKG' A
#
# COMPACT_ATOMS: atom_id res chain seq x y z
N MET A 1 -6.98 17.60 -0.24
CA MET A 1 -8.27 16.89 -0.44
C MET A 1 -8.38 15.82 0.62
N PRO A 2 -9.53 15.66 1.31
CA PRO A 2 -9.71 14.57 2.26
C PRO A 2 -9.59 13.28 1.46
N THR A 3 -8.46 12.60 1.63
CA THR A 3 -8.25 11.33 0.97
C THR A 3 -8.88 10.32 1.90
N ASN A 4 -9.92 9.62 1.45
CA ASN A 4 -10.67 8.62 2.23
C ASN A 4 -9.84 7.35 2.52
N LYS A 5 -8.53 7.53 2.71
CA LYS A 5 -7.50 6.53 2.90
C LYS A 5 -7.28 6.39 4.41
N THR A 6 -7.41 5.17 4.91
CA THR A 6 -7.09 4.86 6.30
C THR A 6 -5.59 5.10 6.52
N PRO A 7 -5.18 6.01 7.43
CA PRO A 7 -3.78 6.16 7.77
C PRO A 7 -3.33 4.87 8.45
N PHE A 8 -2.24 4.28 7.95
CA PHE A 8 -1.59 3.16 8.60
C PHE A 8 -0.14 3.54 8.87
N THR A 9 0.35 3.17 10.05
CA THR A 9 1.75 3.31 10.41
C THR A 9 2.43 1.97 10.19
N PHE A 10 3.56 1.97 9.51
CA PHE A 10 4.37 0.78 9.32
C PHE A 10 5.82 1.10 9.72
N ASN A 11 6.49 0.10 10.28
CA ASN A 11 7.90 0.20 10.62
C ASN A 11 8.72 -0.25 9.42
N ILE A 12 9.72 0.54 9.06
CA ILE A 12 10.64 0.28 7.97
C ILE A 12 12.02 0.77 8.40
N GLU A 13 13.07 0.05 8.03
CA GLU A 13 14.42 0.50 8.33
C GLU A 13 14.73 1.78 7.55
N ASP A 14 15.51 2.67 8.18
CA ASP A 14 15.84 3.98 7.62
C ASP A 14 16.49 3.88 6.23
N GLU A 15 17.31 2.85 6.00
CA GLU A 15 17.95 2.61 4.71
C GLU A 15 16.92 2.43 3.58
N TYR A 16 15.88 1.62 3.81
CA TYR A 16 14.84 1.40 2.82
C TYR A 16 13.98 2.66 2.63
N LEU A 17 13.71 3.38 3.71
CA LEU A 17 12.96 4.63 3.66
C LEU A 17 13.68 5.70 2.81
N GLU A 18 15.01 5.82 2.95
CA GLU A 18 15.83 6.70 2.11
C GLU A 18 15.81 6.28 0.64
N LYS A 19 15.95 4.98 0.34
CA LYS A 19 15.86 4.46 -1.03
C LYS A 19 14.50 4.77 -1.66
N MET A 20 13.41 4.60 -0.92
CA MET A 20 12.07 4.94 -1.41
C MET A 20 11.90 6.44 -1.65
N ARG A 21 12.45 7.30 -0.76
CA ARG A 21 12.47 8.75 -0.98
C ARG A 21 13.24 9.13 -2.24
N TYR A 22 14.37 8.49 -2.50
CA TYR A 22 15.16 8.70 -3.71
C TYR A 22 14.37 8.34 -4.97
N ILE A 23 13.72 7.17 -4.99
CA ILE A 23 12.89 6.72 -6.12
C ILE A 23 11.72 7.68 -6.35
N ALA A 24 11.00 8.06 -5.29
CA ALA A 24 9.86 8.96 -5.36
C ALA A 24 10.24 10.31 -5.99
N LYS A 25 11.38 10.89 -5.58
CA LYS A 25 11.92 12.13 -6.18
C LYS A 25 12.18 11.96 -7.69
N ARG A 26 12.74 10.82 -8.09
CA ARG A 26 13.08 10.53 -9.48
C ARG A 26 11.85 10.32 -10.37
N GLU A 27 10.77 9.77 -9.81
CA GLU A 27 9.50 9.59 -10.51
C GLU A 27 8.59 10.83 -10.45
N THR A 28 9.01 11.93 -9.83
CA THR A 28 8.16 13.13 -9.62
C THR A 28 6.87 12.81 -8.85
N ARG A 29 6.92 11.81 -7.96
CA ARG A 29 5.79 11.36 -7.14
C ARG A 29 6.09 11.58 -5.67
N SER A 30 5.05 11.75 -4.86
CA SER A 30 5.21 11.71 -3.41
C SER A 30 5.51 10.29 -2.94
N LEU A 31 6.22 10.15 -1.82
CA LEU A 31 6.51 8.84 -1.21
C LEU A 31 5.21 8.04 -0.98
N SER A 32 4.15 8.72 -0.54
CA SER A 32 2.84 8.10 -0.32
C SER A 32 2.22 7.56 -1.62
N ASN A 33 2.32 8.30 -2.73
CA ASN A 33 1.82 7.83 -4.03
C ASN A 33 2.64 6.65 -4.57
N LEU A 34 3.96 6.67 -4.36
CA LEU A 34 4.83 5.55 -4.71
C LEU A 34 4.45 4.31 -3.92
N LEU A 35 4.32 4.42 -2.59
CA LEU A 35 3.91 3.31 -1.73
C LEU A 35 2.55 2.73 -2.13
N GLU A 36 1.56 3.59 -2.39
CA GLU A 36 0.25 3.14 -2.86
C GLU A 36 0.34 2.36 -4.18
N HIS A 37 1.14 2.87 -5.12
CA HIS A 37 1.34 2.20 -6.40
C HIS A 37 2.03 0.84 -6.23
N LEU A 38 3.07 0.77 -5.40
CA LEU A 38 3.78 -0.46 -5.08
C LEU A 38 2.87 -1.49 -4.42
N CYS A 39 2.02 -1.07 -3.47
CA CYS A 39 1.07 -1.98 -2.83
C CYS A 39 0.09 -2.58 -3.85
N LYS A 40 -0.49 -1.77 -4.74
CA LYS A 40 -1.39 -2.24 -5.80
C LYS A 40 -0.69 -3.22 -6.74
N LEU A 41 0.50 -2.86 -7.20
CA LEU A 41 1.30 -3.68 -8.11
C LEU A 41 1.68 -5.02 -7.48
N TYR A 42 2.02 -5.03 -6.19
CA TYR A 42 2.32 -6.26 -5.46
C TYR A 42 1.08 -7.15 -5.32
N ILE A 43 -0.09 -6.58 -4.98
CA ILE A 43 -1.35 -7.34 -4.89
C ILE A 43 -1.72 -7.95 -6.24
N GLU A 44 -1.70 -7.17 -7.32
CA GLU A 44 -1.99 -7.67 -8.67
C GLU A 44 -1.05 -8.81 -9.06
N LYS A 45 0.26 -8.64 -8.82
CA LYS A 45 1.25 -9.68 -9.10
C LYS A 45 1.00 -10.93 -8.24
N TYR A 46 0.68 -10.75 -6.97
CA TYR A 46 0.35 -11.86 -6.08
C TYR A 46 -0.90 -12.61 -6.56
N GLU A 47 -1.95 -11.92 -6.98
CA GLU A 47 -3.17 -12.53 -7.54
C GLU A 47 -2.97 -13.17 -8.92
N GLN A 48 -1.91 -12.82 -9.64
CA GLN A 48 -1.53 -13.51 -10.87
C GLN A 48 -0.79 -14.82 -10.60
N GLU A 49 0.07 -14.84 -9.57
CA GLU A 49 0.84 -16.02 -9.18
C GLU A 49 0.06 -16.97 -8.27
N HIS A 50 -0.91 -16.44 -7.51
CA HIS A 50 -1.75 -17.16 -6.56
C HIS A 50 -3.24 -17.05 -6.93
N THR A 51 -4.10 -17.81 -6.25
CA THR A 51 -5.55 -17.60 -6.36
C THR A 51 -5.91 -16.18 -5.92
N LYS A 52 -6.91 -15.59 -6.58
CA LYS A 52 -7.44 -14.26 -6.28
C LYS A 52 -7.76 -14.12 -4.80
N ILE A 53 -7.44 -12.96 -4.22
CA ILE A 53 -7.74 -12.68 -2.82
C ILE A 53 -9.23 -12.34 -2.75
N GLU A 54 -10.05 -13.34 -2.43
CA GLU A 54 -11.45 -13.11 -2.10
C GLU A 54 -11.51 -12.50 -0.71
N LEU A 55 -11.48 -11.16 -0.65
CA LEU A 55 -11.90 -10.42 0.52
C LEU A 55 -13.41 -10.59 0.64
N ASP A 56 -13.84 -11.69 1.26
CA ASP A 56 -15.23 -11.90 1.60
C ASP A 56 -15.69 -10.66 2.36
N ASN A 57 -16.74 -10.02 1.83
CA ASN A 57 -17.30 -8.79 2.32
C ASN A 57 -18.11 -9.06 3.60
N THR A 58 -17.53 -9.81 4.54
CA THR A 58 -17.94 -9.83 5.93
C THR A 58 -17.61 -8.45 6.48
N LYS A 59 -18.55 -7.54 6.22
CA LYS A 59 -18.94 -6.53 7.20
C LYS A 59 -19.12 -7.26 8.52
N ASP A 60 -18.08 -7.31 9.34
CA ASP A 60 -18.25 -7.53 10.77
C ASP A 60 -18.91 -6.26 11.32
N SER A 61 -20.22 -6.20 11.08
CA SER A 61 -21.15 -5.56 11.99
C SER A 61 -21.33 -6.53 13.15
N SER A 62 -20.41 -6.65 14.12
CA SER A 62 -20.71 -7.04 15.52
C SER A 62 -19.48 -7.23 16.42
N LYS A 63 -19.23 -6.25 17.29
CA LYS A 63 -19.15 -6.38 18.78
C LYS A 63 -18.39 -5.17 19.35
N GLY A 64 -18.88 -4.42 20.32
CA GLY A 64 -20.11 -4.46 21.11
C GLY A 64 -20.14 -3.25 22.05
#